data_AF-A0A673I4F5-F1
#
_entry.id   AF-A0A673I4F5-F1
#
_cell.length_a   1.000
_cell.length_b   1.000
_cell.length_c   1.000
_cell.angle_alpha   90.00
_cell.angle_beta   90.00
_cell.angle_gamma   90.00
#
_symmetry.space_group_name_H-M   'P 1'
#
loop_
_entity.id
_entity.type
_entity.pdbx_description
1 polymer ?
#
loop_
_entity_poly.entity_id
_entity_poly.type
_entity_poly.pdbx_seq_one_letter_code
_entity_poly.pdbx_strand_id
1 'polypeptide(L)'
;SPFSVRSCIGTLVVLVLFRVGEIAEACSCSPVHPQQAFCNADAVTSAAVIGKVDSGNDIYGNPIKRIQYEIKQIKMFKGPDRHIDVIFTAPTSAVCGVTNLDTNGKKEYLISGKAEANGKMHVTLCDLIMPWESMSATQKKSLSQRYQMGCDCKITRCATFPCEISAPEECLWTDWVTEKIIHGRQSEKRHRPIACTEKEETKSEVPSSCDVNKLRSLLAA
;
A
#
# COMPACT_ATOMS: atom_id res chain seq x y z
N SER A 1 34.18 -24.95 44.72
CA SER A 1 34.22 -23.47 44.83
C SER A 1 32.96 -22.88 44.17
N PRO A 2 32.01 -22.33 44.96
CA PRO A 2 30.69 -21.90 44.47
C PRO A 2 30.69 -20.61 43.63
N PHE A 3 31.83 -19.91 43.54
CA PHE A 3 31.98 -18.66 42.79
C PHE A 3 32.05 -18.85 41.26
N SER A 4 32.55 -19.99 40.78
CA SER A 4 32.71 -20.24 39.33
C SER A 4 31.37 -20.46 38.62
N VAL A 5 30.41 -21.10 39.29
CA VAL A 5 29.09 -21.43 38.70
C VAL A 5 28.19 -20.18 38.56
N ARG A 6 28.29 -19.23 39.50
CA ARG A 6 27.53 -17.96 39.46
C ARG A 6 27.97 -17.04 38.32
N SER A 7 29.26 -17.07 37.98
CA SER A 7 29.81 -16.27 36.88
C SER A 7 29.33 -16.75 35.50
N CYS A 8 29.23 -18.08 35.32
CA CYS A 8 28.72 -18.68 34.09
C CYS A 8 27.22 -18.42 33.88
N ILE A 9 26.43 -18.43 34.95
CA ILE A 9 24.99 -18.12 34.88
C ILE A 9 24.77 -16.64 34.51
N GLY A 10 25.54 -15.72 35.10
CA GLY A 10 25.45 -14.30 34.77
C GLY A 10 25.80 -13.99 33.31
N THR A 11 26.83 -14.64 32.77
CA THR A 11 27.21 -14.49 31.36
C THR A 11 26.19 -15.11 30.40
N LEU A 12 25.60 -16.27 30.74
CA LEU A 12 24.51 -16.87 29.96
C LEU A 12 23.26 -15.99 29.93
N VAL A 13 22.86 -15.39 31.06
CA VAL A 13 21.70 -14.48 31.12
C VAL A 13 21.93 -13.22 30.29
N VAL A 14 23.13 -12.63 30.35
CA VAL A 14 23.49 -11.47 29.51
C VAL A 14 23.47 -11.83 28.03
N LEU A 15 23.99 -13.00 27.64
CA LEU A 15 23.97 -13.45 26.24
C LEU A 15 22.54 -13.73 25.74
N VAL A 16 21.66 -14.28 26.58
CA VAL A 16 20.25 -14.51 26.22
C VAL A 16 19.51 -13.18 26.08
N LEU A 17 19.73 -12.20 26.98
CA LEU A 17 19.11 -10.88 26.90
C LEU A 17 19.60 -10.07 25.69
N PHE A 18 20.88 -10.21 25.30
CA PHE A 18 21.41 -9.59 24.08
C PHE A 18 20.85 -10.19 22.78
N ARG A 19 20.22 -11.38 22.82
CA ARG A 19 19.60 -12.02 21.65
C ARG A 19 18.12 -11.67 21.46
N VAL A 20 17.51 -10.91 22.37
CA VAL A 20 16.09 -10.51 22.28
C VAL A 20 15.86 -9.31 21.32
N GLY A 21 16.91 -8.81 20.66
CA GLY A 21 16.89 -7.47 20.07
C GLY A 21 16.71 -7.30 18.56
N GLU A 22 16.57 -8.36 17.75
CA GLU A 22 16.33 -8.19 16.30
C GLU A 22 15.22 -9.12 15.82
N ILE A 23 13.99 -8.60 15.83
CA ILE A 23 12.92 -9.15 15.01
C ILE A 23 13.27 -8.70 13.58
N ALA A 24 13.99 -9.54 12.83
CA ALA A 24 14.14 -9.32 11.40
C ALA A 24 12.76 -9.46 10.76
N GLU A 25 12.13 -8.33 10.40
CA GLU A 25 10.96 -8.37 9.53
C GLU A 25 11.44 -8.84 8.16
N ALA A 26 11.16 -10.10 7.80
CA ALA A 26 11.70 -10.69 6.59
C ALA A 26 11.06 -10.11 5.30
N CYS A 27 9.89 -9.49 5.41
CA CYS A 27 9.28 -8.75 4.30
C CYS A 27 9.72 -7.28 4.33
N SER A 28 10.23 -6.78 3.22
CA SER A 28 10.58 -5.37 3.04
C SER A 28 9.93 -4.83 1.77
N CYS A 29 9.21 -3.72 1.90
CA CYS A 29 8.52 -3.07 0.80
C CYS A 29 9.20 -1.74 0.45
N SER A 30 9.34 -1.44 -0.84
CA SER A 30 9.72 -0.10 -1.26
C SER A 30 8.57 0.86 -0.96
N PRO A 31 8.81 2.08 -0.45
CA PRO A 31 7.77 3.08 -0.31
C PRO A 31 7.18 3.46 -1.67
N VAL A 32 5.85 3.44 -1.76
CA VAL A 32 5.10 3.77 -2.97
C VAL A 32 4.07 4.86 -2.65
N HIS A 33 3.98 5.86 -3.54
CA HIS A 33 2.95 6.89 -3.44
C HIS A 33 1.54 6.28 -3.62
N PRO A 34 0.49 6.67 -2.87
CA PRO A 34 -0.84 6.07 -2.98
C PRO A 34 -1.41 6.03 -4.40
N GLN A 35 -1.17 7.08 -5.20
CA GLN A 35 -1.53 7.07 -6.63
C GLN A 35 -0.80 5.99 -7.42
N GLN A 36 0.51 5.82 -7.20
CA GLN A 36 1.28 4.80 -7.91
C GLN A 36 0.83 3.39 -7.49
N ALA A 37 0.48 3.18 -6.21
CA ALA A 37 -0.10 1.92 -5.75
C ALA A 37 -1.47 1.65 -6.41
N PHE A 38 -2.31 2.68 -6.56
CA PHE A 38 -3.57 2.60 -7.31
C PHE A 38 -3.33 2.25 -8.79
N CYS A 39 -2.34 2.87 -9.43
CA CYS A 39 -2.03 2.64 -10.84
C CYS A 39 -1.41 1.25 -11.10
N ASN A 40 -0.58 0.76 -10.19
CA ASN A 40 0.07 -0.55 -10.31
C ASN A 40 -0.87 -1.73 -10.00
N ALA A 41 -1.92 -1.50 -9.20
CA ALA A 41 -2.86 -2.56 -8.85
C ALA A 41 -3.83 -2.88 -10.00
N ASP A 42 -4.20 -4.14 -10.15
CA ASP A 42 -5.24 -4.54 -11.12
C ASP A 42 -6.64 -4.18 -10.60
N ALA A 43 -6.82 -4.31 -9.28
CA ALA A 43 -8.07 -3.99 -8.61
C ALA A 43 -7.83 -3.15 -7.35
N VAL A 44 -8.75 -2.22 -7.09
CA VAL A 44 -8.79 -1.36 -5.90
C VAL A 44 -10.24 -1.27 -5.46
N THR A 45 -10.53 -1.77 -4.26
CA THR A 45 -11.87 -1.83 -3.70
C THR A 45 -11.89 -1.36 -2.25
N SER A 46 -13.00 -0.77 -1.80
CA SER A 46 -13.31 -0.73 -0.37
C SER A 46 -14.19 -1.91 0.02
N ALA A 47 -13.87 -2.54 1.14
CA ALA A 47 -14.57 -3.71 1.62
C ALA A 47 -14.45 -3.86 3.14
N ALA A 48 -15.41 -4.57 3.73
CA ALA A 48 -15.31 -5.06 5.10
C ALA A 48 -14.92 -6.54 5.09
N VAL A 49 -14.00 -6.94 5.97
CA VAL A 49 -13.59 -8.35 6.09
C VAL A 49 -14.52 -9.04 7.07
N ILE A 50 -15.15 -10.12 6.62
CA ILE A 50 -16.20 -10.84 7.37
C ILE A 50 -15.77 -12.23 7.86
N GLY A 51 -14.71 -12.78 7.27
CA GLY A 51 -14.22 -14.11 7.58
C GLY A 51 -12.76 -14.31 7.23
N LYS A 52 -12.12 -15.28 7.87
CA LYS A 52 -10.75 -15.72 7.60
C LYS A 52 -10.69 -17.24 7.70
N VAL A 53 -10.18 -17.88 6.65
CA VAL A 53 -9.94 -19.33 6.60
C VAL A 53 -8.53 -19.58 6.07
N ASP A 54 -7.87 -20.62 6.57
CA ASP A 54 -6.61 -21.10 5.98
C ASP A 54 -6.95 -22.09 4.86
N SER A 55 -6.43 -21.86 3.65
CA SER A 55 -6.85 -22.53 2.40
C SER A 55 -5.66 -22.81 1.48
N GLY A 56 -5.64 -23.99 0.84
CA GLY A 56 -4.64 -24.39 -0.16
C GLY A 56 -3.83 -25.64 0.19
N ASN A 57 -3.22 -26.27 -0.83
CA ASN A 57 -2.32 -27.43 -0.75
C ASN A 57 -1.02 -27.17 -1.56
N ASP A 58 0.11 -27.77 -1.19
CA ASP A 58 1.38 -27.73 -1.94
C ASP A 58 1.40 -28.80 -3.03
N ILE A 59 2.48 -28.78 -3.80
CA ILE A 59 2.80 -29.77 -4.83
C ILE A 59 2.94 -31.20 -4.28
N TYR A 60 3.04 -31.36 -2.96
CA TYR A 60 3.14 -32.65 -2.26
C TYR A 60 1.84 -33.03 -1.53
N GLY A 61 0.77 -32.24 -1.67
CA GLY A 61 -0.52 -32.48 -1.02
C GLY A 61 -0.59 -32.06 0.45
N ASN A 62 0.46 -31.45 1.01
CA ASN A 62 0.39 -30.83 2.34
C ASN A 62 -0.39 -29.52 2.25
N PRO A 63 -1.17 -29.12 3.25
CA PRO A 63 -1.89 -27.86 3.21
C PRO A 63 -0.92 -26.66 3.12
N ILE A 64 -0.77 -26.02 1.94
CA ILE A 64 -0.21 -24.67 1.85
C ILE A 64 -1.25 -23.77 2.46
N LYS A 65 -0.94 -23.27 3.65
CA LYS A 65 -1.78 -22.31 4.34
C LYS A 65 -1.70 -20.97 3.59
N ARG A 66 -2.44 -20.74 2.51
CA ARG A 66 -2.76 -19.35 2.14
C ARG A 66 -3.84 -18.89 3.09
N ILE A 67 -3.77 -17.64 3.51
CA ILE A 67 -4.91 -17.05 4.22
C ILE A 67 -5.89 -16.60 3.15
N GLN A 68 -7.14 -17.02 3.32
CA GLN A 68 -8.28 -16.61 2.53
C GLN A 68 -9.18 -15.75 3.41
N TYR A 69 -9.35 -14.49 3.04
CA TYR A 69 -10.31 -13.58 3.64
C TYR A 69 -11.58 -13.54 2.81
N GLU A 70 -12.71 -13.72 3.47
CA GLU A 70 -14.02 -13.43 2.88
C GLU A 70 -14.32 -11.95 3.12
N ILE A 71 -14.71 -11.25 2.06
CA ILE A 71 -14.97 -9.83 2.10
C ILE A 71 -16.37 -9.50 1.60
N LYS A 72 -16.95 -8.45 2.18
CA LYS A 72 -18.12 -7.78 1.65
C LYS A 72 -17.66 -6.50 0.96
N GLN A 73 -17.54 -6.55 -0.36
CA GLN A 73 -17.21 -5.38 -1.16
C GLN A 73 -18.29 -4.29 -0.98
N ILE A 74 -17.83 -3.07 -0.73
CA ILE A 74 -18.67 -1.87 -0.59
C ILE A 74 -18.61 -1.06 -1.88
N LYS A 75 -17.40 -0.81 -2.42
CA LYS A 75 -17.22 -0.03 -3.64
C LYS A 75 -15.97 -0.46 -4.41
N MET A 76 -16.11 -0.69 -5.73
CA MET A 76 -14.96 -0.83 -6.65
C MET A 76 -14.51 0.57 -7.10
N PHE A 77 -13.21 0.85 -7.07
CA PHE A 77 -12.60 2.05 -7.64
C PHE A 77 -11.83 1.77 -8.93
N LYS A 78 -11.25 0.57 -9.04
CA LYS A 78 -10.54 0.06 -10.20
C LYS A 78 -10.66 -1.46 -10.23
N GLY A 79 -10.80 -2.06 -11.40
CA GLY A 79 -10.84 -3.51 -11.53
C GLY A 79 -11.94 -3.98 -12.48
N PRO A 80 -12.20 -5.30 -12.52
CA PRO A 80 -13.23 -5.89 -13.37
C PRO A 80 -14.65 -5.50 -12.90
N ASP A 81 -15.64 -5.62 -13.79
CA ASP A 81 -17.06 -5.37 -13.48
C ASP A 81 -17.62 -6.35 -12.43
N ARG A 82 -16.94 -7.50 -12.25
CA ARG A 82 -17.34 -8.51 -11.27
C ARG A 82 -16.88 -8.13 -9.86
N HIS A 83 -17.74 -8.38 -8.88
CA HIS A 83 -17.41 -8.27 -7.47
C HIS A 83 -16.24 -9.18 -7.04
N ILE A 84 -15.43 -8.67 -6.11
CA ILE A 84 -14.41 -9.43 -5.40
C ILE A 84 -15.03 -9.93 -4.11
N ASP A 85 -15.11 -11.25 -3.98
CA ASP A 85 -15.70 -11.93 -2.83
C ASP A 85 -14.61 -12.43 -1.87
N VAL A 86 -13.41 -12.67 -2.40
CA VAL A 86 -12.33 -13.35 -1.69
C VAL A 86 -10.98 -12.70 -1.93
N ILE A 87 -10.21 -12.56 -0.86
CA ILE A 87 -8.82 -12.11 -0.90
C ILE A 87 -7.90 -13.24 -0.42
N PHE A 88 -6.84 -13.51 -1.18
CA PHE A 88 -5.76 -14.41 -0.80
C PHE A 88 -4.51 -13.63 -0.39
N THR A 89 -3.80 -14.15 0.59
CA THR A 89 -2.49 -13.66 1.01
C THR A 89 -1.65 -14.80 1.57
N ALA A 90 -0.34 -14.59 1.65
CA ALA A 90 0.58 -15.53 2.29
C ALA A 90 0.29 -15.70 3.80
N PRO A 91 0.66 -16.85 4.41
CA PRO A 91 0.29 -17.19 5.79
C PRO A 91 0.95 -16.34 6.88
N THR A 92 2.13 -15.79 6.58
CA THR A 92 2.96 -15.12 7.58
C THR A 92 3.46 -13.80 7.03
N SER A 93 3.62 -12.81 7.92
CA SER A 93 4.17 -11.50 7.57
C SER A 93 5.60 -11.60 7.01
N ALA A 94 6.37 -12.62 7.41
CA ALA A 94 7.71 -12.87 6.91
C ALA A 94 7.78 -13.09 5.39
N VAL A 95 6.71 -13.60 4.77
CA VAL A 95 6.59 -13.75 3.31
C VAL A 95 5.57 -12.76 2.74
N CYS A 96 5.50 -11.57 3.34
CA CYS A 96 4.62 -10.47 2.97
C CYS A 96 3.11 -10.77 3.09
N GLY A 97 2.76 -11.70 3.98
CA GLY A 97 1.38 -12.04 4.28
C GLY A 97 0.67 -11.01 5.14
N VAL A 98 -0.52 -10.57 4.72
CA VAL A 98 -1.39 -9.68 5.49
C VAL A 98 -2.18 -10.51 6.50
N THR A 99 -1.74 -10.56 7.76
CA THR A 99 -2.36 -11.44 8.78
C THR A 99 -3.35 -10.73 9.71
N ASN A 100 -3.35 -9.39 9.71
CA ASN A 100 -3.91 -8.56 10.79
C ASN A 100 -5.15 -7.73 10.39
N LEU A 101 -5.96 -8.24 9.46
CA LEU A 101 -7.25 -7.63 9.12
C LEU A 101 -8.32 -7.97 10.16
N ASP A 102 -9.17 -7.00 10.52
CA ASP A 102 -10.27 -7.19 11.45
C ASP A 102 -11.44 -7.91 10.76
N THR A 103 -11.75 -9.12 11.21
CA THR A 103 -12.77 -10.00 10.61
C THR A 103 -14.18 -9.80 11.17
N ASN A 104 -14.41 -8.80 12.04
CA ASN A 104 -15.72 -8.56 12.63
C ASN A 104 -16.75 -7.92 11.67
N GLY A 105 -16.36 -7.60 10.44
CA GLY A 105 -17.21 -6.96 9.44
C GLY A 105 -17.58 -5.50 9.73
N LYS A 106 -17.04 -4.89 10.80
CA LYS A 106 -17.35 -3.51 11.21
C LYS A 106 -16.39 -2.48 10.64
N LYS A 107 -15.13 -2.87 10.38
CA LYS A 107 -14.12 -1.98 9.81
C LYS A 107 -14.12 -2.09 8.29
N GLU A 108 -14.23 -0.94 7.64
CA GLU A 108 -14.00 -0.81 6.21
C GLU A 108 -12.51 -0.56 5.94
N TYR A 109 -11.99 -1.23 4.92
CA TYR A 109 -10.63 -1.08 4.45
C TYR A 109 -10.65 -0.69 2.98
N LEU A 110 -9.74 0.20 2.59
CA LEU A 110 -9.30 0.28 1.19
C LEU A 110 -8.28 -0.83 0.97
N ILE A 111 -8.46 -1.59 -0.11
CA ILE A 111 -7.60 -2.71 -0.46
C ILE A 111 -7.29 -2.64 -1.95
N SER A 112 -6.01 -2.51 -2.29
CA SER A 112 -5.51 -2.76 -3.64
C SER A 112 -4.89 -4.15 -3.75
N GLY A 113 -4.84 -4.68 -4.96
CA GLY A 113 -4.10 -5.91 -5.20
C GLY A 113 -4.14 -6.38 -6.65
N LYS A 114 -3.65 -7.60 -6.84
CA LYS A 114 -3.65 -8.29 -8.13
C LYS A 114 -4.95 -9.04 -8.31
N ALA A 115 -5.66 -8.80 -9.41
CA ALA A 115 -6.92 -9.45 -9.69
C ALA A 115 -6.66 -10.90 -10.14
N GLU A 116 -7.42 -11.83 -9.60
CA GLU A 116 -7.45 -13.22 -10.03
C GLU A 116 -8.82 -13.56 -10.64
N ALA A 117 -8.90 -14.70 -11.32
CA ALA A 117 -10.16 -15.16 -11.90
C ALA A 117 -11.23 -15.41 -10.83
N ASN A 118 -12.50 -15.30 -11.23
CA ASN A 118 -13.66 -15.67 -10.41
C ASN A 118 -13.89 -14.83 -9.14
N GLY A 119 -13.66 -13.52 -9.20
CA GLY A 119 -13.94 -12.62 -8.07
C GLY A 119 -12.95 -12.79 -6.92
N LYS A 120 -11.72 -13.18 -7.25
CA LYS A 120 -10.61 -13.39 -6.31
C LYS A 120 -9.58 -12.29 -6.50
N MET A 121 -8.87 -11.96 -5.44
CA MET A 121 -7.77 -11.00 -5.47
C MET A 121 -6.63 -11.51 -4.59
N HIS A 122 -5.40 -11.30 -5.02
CA HIS A 122 -4.22 -11.56 -4.20
C HIS A 122 -3.62 -10.26 -3.69
N VAL A 123 -3.29 -10.22 -2.40
CA VAL A 123 -2.70 -9.07 -1.73
C VAL A 123 -1.47 -9.47 -0.91
N THR A 124 -0.65 -8.48 -0.62
CA THR A 124 0.58 -8.55 0.16
C THR A 124 0.69 -7.36 1.10
N LEU A 125 1.64 -7.40 2.03
CA LEU A 125 1.97 -6.25 2.89
C LEU A 125 2.45 -5.02 2.12
N CYS A 126 2.86 -5.16 0.85
CA CYS A 126 3.34 -4.04 0.04
C CYS A 126 2.22 -3.35 -0.76
N ASP A 127 1.02 -3.91 -0.76
CA ASP A 127 -0.15 -3.31 -1.41
C ASP A 127 -0.74 -2.18 -0.56
N LEU A 128 -1.52 -1.30 -1.19
CA LEU A 128 -2.23 -0.23 -0.50
C LEU A 128 -3.43 -0.81 0.27
N ILE A 129 -3.18 -1.15 1.53
CA ILE A 129 -4.18 -1.67 2.47
C ILE A 129 -4.22 -0.75 3.68
N MET A 130 -5.33 -0.03 3.88
CA MET A 130 -5.48 0.87 5.01
C MET A 130 -6.93 1.00 5.48
N PRO A 131 -7.17 1.24 6.78
CA PRO A 131 -8.51 1.54 7.29
C PRO A 131 -9.13 2.74 6.57
N TRP A 132 -10.39 2.64 6.17
CA TRP A 132 -11.09 3.72 5.48
C TRP A 132 -11.15 4.99 6.32
N GLU A 133 -11.32 4.86 7.64
CA GLU A 133 -11.40 6.00 8.56
C GLU A 133 -10.06 6.74 8.74
N SER A 134 -8.92 6.10 8.49
CA SER A 134 -7.62 6.77 8.55
C SER A 134 -7.26 7.51 7.25
N MET A 135 -8.06 7.35 6.19
CA MET A 135 -7.82 8.04 4.92
C MET A 135 -8.24 9.51 4.97
N SER A 136 -7.43 10.37 4.36
CA SER A 136 -7.79 11.78 4.21
C SER A 136 -8.93 11.96 3.19
N ALA A 137 -9.71 13.03 3.36
CA ALA A 137 -10.79 13.37 2.42
C ALA A 137 -10.27 13.54 0.98
N THR A 138 -9.06 14.07 0.81
CA THR A 138 -8.40 14.20 -0.49
C THR A 138 -8.08 12.84 -1.09
N GLN A 139 -7.58 11.89 -0.31
CA GLN A 139 -7.30 10.53 -0.79
C GLN A 139 -8.60 9.83 -1.22
N LYS A 140 -9.64 9.86 -0.38
CA LYS A 140 -10.95 9.28 -0.71
C LYS A 140 -11.53 9.84 -2.01
N LYS A 141 -11.44 11.16 -2.21
CA LYS A 141 -11.89 11.82 -3.45
C LYS A 141 -11.02 11.44 -4.65
N SER A 142 -9.70 11.34 -4.46
CA SER A 142 -8.75 11.04 -5.53
C SER A 142 -8.88 9.62 -6.07
N LEU A 143 -9.30 8.65 -5.25
CA LEU A 143 -9.59 7.28 -5.69
C LEU A 143 -10.60 7.22 -6.84
N SER A 144 -11.63 8.06 -6.83
CA SER A 144 -12.68 8.05 -7.86
C SER A 144 -12.45 9.06 -8.98
N GLN A 145 -11.59 10.06 -8.78
CA GLN A 145 -11.53 11.23 -9.67
C GLN A 145 -10.17 11.52 -10.27
N ARG A 146 -9.06 11.17 -9.61
CA ARG A 146 -7.75 11.74 -9.96
C ARG A 146 -6.66 10.71 -10.17
N TYR A 147 -6.63 9.64 -9.38
CA TYR A 147 -5.54 8.68 -9.49
C TYR A 147 -5.51 8.00 -10.85
N GLN A 148 -6.67 7.63 -11.40
CA GLN A 148 -6.76 7.07 -12.74
C GLN A 148 -6.26 8.04 -13.83
N MET A 149 -6.59 9.34 -13.72
CA MET A 149 -6.13 10.36 -14.68
C MET A 149 -4.61 10.57 -14.65
N GLY A 150 -3.95 10.18 -13.57
CA GLY A 150 -2.52 10.35 -13.40
C GLY A 150 -1.72 9.06 -13.58
N CYS A 151 -2.33 7.98 -14.09
CA CYS A 151 -1.60 6.72 -14.26
C CYS A 151 -0.61 6.75 -15.45
N ASP A 152 -0.78 7.67 -16.39
CA ASP A 152 0.20 7.93 -17.45
C ASP A 152 1.38 8.80 -16.97
N CYS A 153 1.23 9.44 -15.80
CA CYS A 153 2.29 10.19 -15.14
C CYS A 153 3.15 9.29 -14.24
N LYS A 154 4.46 9.51 -14.25
CA LYS A 154 5.41 8.79 -13.41
C LYS A 154 5.74 9.58 -12.15
N ILE A 155 5.61 8.95 -10.98
CA ILE A 155 5.99 9.56 -9.70
C ILE A 155 7.40 9.11 -9.32
N THR A 156 8.37 10.02 -9.36
CA THR A 156 9.78 9.75 -9.05
C THR A 156 10.09 10.11 -7.60
N ARG A 157 10.46 9.11 -6.79
CA ARG A 157 10.82 9.32 -5.37
C ARG A 157 12.19 9.98 -5.25
N CYS A 158 12.25 11.09 -4.52
CA CYS A 158 13.50 11.71 -4.11
C CYS A 158 14.03 11.09 -2.80
N ALA A 159 15.18 10.42 -2.84
CA ALA A 159 15.81 9.82 -1.68
C ALA A 159 16.79 10.76 -0.95
N THR A 160 17.48 11.61 -1.70
CA THR A 160 18.47 12.59 -1.23
C THR A 160 18.50 13.79 -2.16
N PHE A 161 18.78 14.98 -1.63
CA PHE A 161 18.98 16.18 -2.46
C PHE A 161 20.40 16.23 -3.04
N PRO A 162 20.58 16.83 -4.23
CA PRO A 162 19.55 17.35 -5.13
C PRO A 162 18.88 16.23 -5.94
N CYS A 163 17.61 16.44 -6.31
CA CYS A 163 16.83 15.51 -7.14
C CYS A 163 15.95 16.32 -8.09
N GLU A 164 15.93 15.92 -9.35
CA GLU A 164 15.28 16.64 -10.44
C GLU A 164 14.48 15.65 -11.30
N ILE A 165 13.44 16.16 -11.97
CA ILE A 165 12.70 15.36 -12.95
C ILE A 165 13.53 15.23 -14.23
N SER A 166 13.53 14.04 -14.83
CA SER A 166 14.26 13.80 -16.08
C SER A 166 13.39 14.01 -17.33
N ALA A 167 12.07 14.03 -17.17
CA ALA A 167 11.11 14.10 -18.26
C ALA A 167 9.83 14.85 -17.84
N PRO A 168 9.09 15.47 -18.79
CA PRO A 168 7.89 16.28 -18.49
C PRO A 168 6.74 15.46 -17.90
N GLU A 169 6.69 14.15 -18.15
CA GLU A 169 5.72 13.20 -17.62
C GLU A 169 6.01 12.74 -16.17
N GLU A 170 7.03 13.31 -15.53
CA GLU A 170 7.41 12.98 -14.16
C GLU A 170 6.98 14.02 -13.12
N CYS A 171 6.50 13.55 -11.96
CA CYS A 171 6.36 14.35 -10.76
C CYS A 171 7.36 13.91 -9.69
N LEU A 172 8.02 14.88 -9.04
CA LEU A 172 8.94 14.61 -7.96
C LEU A 172 8.20 14.43 -6.62
N TRP A 173 8.41 13.28 -5.98
CA TRP A 173 7.90 13.00 -4.63
C TRP A 173 8.98 13.22 -3.58
N THR A 174 8.78 14.25 -2.75
CA THR A 174 9.81 14.76 -1.81
C THR A 174 9.47 14.57 -0.33
N ASP A 175 8.31 14.00 0.01
CA ASP A 175 7.86 13.86 1.42
C ASP A 175 8.96 13.28 2.33
N TRP A 176 9.71 12.28 1.85
CA TRP A 176 10.80 11.66 2.59
C TRP A 176 11.96 12.62 2.88
N VAL A 177 12.44 13.36 1.89
CA VAL A 177 13.58 14.26 2.06
C VAL A 177 13.22 15.53 2.82
N THR A 178 11.98 16.03 2.66
CA THR A 178 11.53 17.28 3.28
C THR A 178 10.94 17.10 4.67
N GLU A 179 10.20 16.01 4.91
CA GLU A 179 9.45 15.80 6.15
C GLU A 179 9.87 14.53 6.92
N LYS A 180 10.80 13.72 6.36
CA LYS A 180 11.28 12.45 6.97
C LYS A 180 10.15 11.43 7.25
N ILE A 181 9.06 11.52 6.50
CA ILE A 181 7.90 10.63 6.56
C ILE A 181 7.48 10.20 5.15
N ILE A 182 6.94 8.99 5.02
CA ILE A 182 6.42 8.47 3.74
C ILE A 182 5.05 9.08 3.43
N HIS A 183 4.17 9.17 4.42
CA HIS A 183 2.84 9.76 4.27
C HIS A 183 2.85 11.25 4.63
N GLY A 184 3.45 12.06 3.75
CA GLY A 184 3.63 13.50 3.94
C GLY A 184 2.61 14.37 3.21
N ARG A 185 3.00 15.61 2.91
CA ARG A 185 2.17 16.60 2.23
C ARG A 185 1.67 16.16 0.87
N GLN A 186 2.51 15.47 0.10
CA GLN A 186 2.20 15.09 -1.27
C GLN A 186 1.37 13.82 -1.35
N SER A 187 1.32 13.00 -0.30
CA SER A 187 0.62 11.70 -0.29
C SER A 187 -0.63 11.63 0.58
N GLU A 188 -0.77 12.50 1.59
CA GLU A 188 -1.90 12.45 2.54
C GLU A 188 -2.63 13.78 2.77
N LYS A 189 -1.96 14.93 2.75
CA LYS A 189 -2.55 16.16 3.34
C LYS A 189 -3.90 16.61 2.75
N ARG A 190 -4.80 16.94 3.67
CA ARG A 190 -6.22 17.29 3.47
C ARG A 190 -6.53 18.54 2.63
N HIS A 191 -5.55 19.43 2.39
CA HIS A 191 -5.80 20.76 1.79
C HIS A 191 -4.92 21.07 0.56
N ARG A 192 -4.21 20.09 0.00
CA ARG A 192 -3.46 20.25 -1.24
C ARG A 192 -3.78 19.13 -2.23
N PRO A 193 -3.62 19.38 -3.54
CA PRO A 193 -3.58 18.30 -4.51
C PRO A 193 -2.41 17.37 -4.17
N ILE A 194 -2.74 16.08 -4.06
CA ILE A 194 -1.80 14.98 -3.77
C ILE A 194 -1.57 14.09 -5.01
N ALA A 195 -2.29 14.37 -6.10
CA ALA A 195 -2.22 13.57 -7.31
C ALA A 195 -1.33 14.26 -8.34
N CYS A 196 -0.47 13.48 -8.98
CA CYS A 196 0.31 13.88 -10.14
C CYS A 196 -0.54 13.62 -11.38
N THR A 197 -1.01 14.66 -12.06
CA THR A 197 -1.87 14.53 -13.24
C THR A 197 -1.32 15.37 -14.38
N GLU A 198 -1.68 15.04 -15.62
CA GLU A 198 -1.36 15.88 -16.78
C GLU A 198 -1.88 17.32 -16.57
N LYS A 199 -1.10 18.30 -17.02
CA LYS A 199 -1.50 19.71 -17.07
C LYS A 199 -2.50 19.90 -18.20
N GLU A 200 -3.60 20.61 -17.93
CA GLU A 200 -4.43 21.15 -18.99
C GLU A 200 -3.68 22.32 -19.65
N GLU A 201 -2.99 22.06 -20.76
CA GLU A 201 -2.37 23.11 -21.55
C GLU A 201 -3.38 23.71 -22.54
N THR A 202 -3.44 25.04 -22.53
CA THR A 202 -4.20 25.82 -23.50
C THR A 202 -3.47 25.74 -24.85
N LYS A 203 -3.81 24.70 -25.63
CA LYS A 203 -3.63 24.62 -27.09
C LYS A 203 -2.30 25.17 -27.64
N SER A 204 -1.19 24.43 -27.49
CA SER A 204 -0.03 24.52 -28.40
C SER A 204 1.00 23.42 -28.10
N GLU A 205 1.05 22.36 -28.93
CA GLU A 205 2.22 21.53 -29.30
C GLU A 205 3.35 21.25 -28.27
N VAL A 206 3.05 20.99 -27.00
CA VAL A 206 4.04 20.51 -26.02
C VAL A 206 3.61 19.10 -25.54
N PRO A 207 4.55 18.15 -25.29
CA PRO A 207 4.21 16.86 -24.71
C PRO A 207 3.47 17.04 -23.38
N SER A 208 2.46 16.21 -23.09
CA SER A 208 1.67 16.34 -21.86
C SER A 208 2.60 16.35 -20.63
N SER A 209 2.69 17.52 -19.97
CA SER A 209 3.52 17.68 -18.78
C SER A 209 2.69 17.35 -17.53
N CYS A 210 3.22 16.50 -16.65
CA CYS A 210 2.59 16.13 -15.41
C CYS A 210 2.97 17.09 -14.27
N ASP A 211 2.02 17.38 -13.37
CA ASP A 211 2.25 18.21 -12.19
C ASP A 211 1.40 17.76 -11.02
N VAL A 212 1.87 18.08 -9.81
CA VAL A 212 1.11 17.91 -8.57
C VAL A 212 0.14 19.10 -8.36
N ASN A 213 0.23 20.17 -9.17
CA ASN A 213 -0.55 21.40 -8.99
C ASN A 213 -1.93 21.40 -9.67
N LYS A 214 -2.94 21.54 -8.79
CA LYS A 214 -4.30 22.10 -8.95
C LYS A 214 -4.97 21.89 -10.32
N LEU A 215 -5.71 20.78 -10.42
CA LEU A 215 -6.97 20.70 -11.20
C LEU A 215 -7.75 22.03 -11.03
N ARG A 216 -7.71 22.89 -12.05
CA ARG A 216 -8.71 23.94 -12.19
C ARG A 216 -10.00 23.22 -12.58
N SER A 217 -10.84 22.97 -11.57
CA SER A 217 -12.30 22.86 -11.73
C SER A 217 -12.82 22.11 -12.97
N LEU A 218 -12.69 20.79 -13.01
CA LEU A 218 -13.65 19.91 -13.70
C LEU A 218 -14.90 19.63 -12.83
N LEU A 219 -15.36 20.65 -12.09
CA LEU A 219 -16.66 20.67 -11.39
C LEU A 219 -17.36 22.01 -11.63
N ALA A 220 -17.28 22.52 -12.86
CA ALA A 220 -18.20 23.52 -13.39
C ALA A 220 -19.04 22.86 -14.50
N ALA A 221 -19.84 21.87 -14.11
CA ALA A 221 -21.04 21.39 -14.79
C ALA A 221 -21.90 20.67 -13.75
#